data_AF-A0A4Q6CDD8-F1
#
_entry.id   AF-A0A4Q6CDD8-F1
#
_cell.length_a   1.000
_cell.length_b   1.000
_cell.length_c   1.000
_cell.angle_alpha   90.00
_cell.angle_beta   90.00
_cell.angle_gamma   90.00
#
_symmetry.space_group_name_H-M   'P 1'
#
loop_
_entity.id
_entity.type
_entity.pdbx_description
1 polymer ?
#
loop_
_entity_poly.entity_id
_entity_poly.type
_entity_poly.pdbx_seq_one_letter_code
_entity_poly.pdbx_strand_id
1 'polypeptide(L)'
;MDTIAGGRRRFLRTLLSGATVAALAPSLLHGSLARAGDPARFAQSLHEHPWLAGWKSLDAESMGPSVLEIEGRLPKGFAGTLYRNGPAWTERAGFRYEHWFDGDGMVHGWQFGQDRVRHHARMVATPKFTREQKAGRFLYPVAGTTIPDRQPIRNNDDANTANTSVMTLGGRLFALSEAGSAFELDPDQLTTIGPVTWRPDLASLPFSAHPLVDRDGSVWNFGAISMMGGAGLFVWHVGADGKLISGDVLQTPVQGYLHSFAQTDRHLVFTLIPFRYREGEGAFFERLRFQADQSL
;
A
#
# COMPACT_ATOMS: atom_id res chain seq x y z
N MET A 1 -13.09 -40.75 30.63
CA MET A 1 -12.97 -40.08 31.94
C MET A 1 -11.55 -39.59 32.08
N ASP A 2 -11.39 -38.28 31.88
CA ASP A 2 -10.42 -37.35 32.47
C ASP A 2 -8.98 -37.80 32.75
N THR A 3 -8.03 -37.17 32.04
CA THR A 3 -7.17 -36.19 32.72
C THR A 3 -6.60 -35.15 31.75
N ILE A 4 -7.32 -34.04 31.59
CA ILE A 4 -6.79 -32.79 31.02
C ILE A 4 -6.40 -31.88 32.18
N ALA A 5 -5.11 -31.65 32.42
CA ALA A 5 -4.53 -30.43 33.02
C ALA A 5 -3.03 -30.62 33.31
N GLY A 6 -2.14 -29.92 32.59
CA GLY A 6 -0.70 -29.96 32.93
C GLY A 6 0.24 -29.16 32.02
N GLY A 7 -0.10 -28.96 30.74
CA GLY A 7 0.82 -28.30 29.78
C GLY A 7 0.95 -26.78 29.91
N ARG A 8 -0.02 -26.08 30.52
CA ARG A 8 -0.03 -24.61 30.62
C ARG A 8 0.66 -24.12 31.89
N ARG A 9 2.00 -24.23 31.98
CA ARG A 9 2.94 -23.43 32.82
C ARG A 9 4.38 -23.97 32.78
N ARG A 10 5.06 -23.88 31.63
CA ARG A 10 6.52 -24.09 31.58
C ARG A 10 7.25 -23.31 30.48
N PHE A 11 7.10 -21.99 30.50
CA PHE A 11 7.93 -21.09 29.69
C PHE A 11 8.39 -19.87 30.51
N LEU A 12 9.21 -20.13 31.53
CA LEU A 12 9.99 -19.14 32.28
C LEU A 12 11.05 -19.89 33.11
N ARG A 13 12.32 -19.91 32.64
CA ARG A 13 13.53 -19.68 33.46
C ARG A 13 14.85 -20.01 32.73
N THR A 14 15.69 -18.97 32.64
CA THR A 14 17.15 -19.02 32.83
C THR A 14 18.01 -19.64 31.73
N LEU A 15 18.87 -18.79 31.13
CA LEU A 15 20.32 -18.87 31.35
C LEU A 15 21.02 -17.53 31.03
N LEU A 16 21.96 -17.15 31.89
CA LEU A 16 22.79 -15.94 31.84
C LEU A 16 24.24 -16.36 32.18
N SER A 17 25.21 -15.50 31.86
CA SER A 17 26.68 -15.63 31.97
C SER A 17 27.39 -16.29 30.76
N GLY A 18 28.50 -15.74 30.23
CA GLY A 18 29.12 -14.43 30.47
C GLY A 18 30.55 -14.35 29.89
N ALA A 19 31.01 -13.18 29.43
CA ALA A 19 32.41 -12.92 29.06
C ALA A 19 32.78 -11.42 29.02
N THR A 20 34.05 -11.12 29.31
CA THR A 20 34.75 -9.82 29.32
C THR A 20 35.81 -9.78 28.18
N VAL A 21 36.43 -8.66 27.77
CA VAL A 21 36.41 -7.24 28.21
C VAL A 21 36.54 -6.28 27.00
N ALA A 22 36.59 -4.96 27.20
CA ALA A 22 36.69 -3.94 26.14
C ALA A 22 38.12 -3.69 25.59
N ALA A 23 38.23 -3.25 24.33
CA ALA A 23 38.80 -1.93 23.97
C ALA A 23 38.82 -1.62 22.44
N LEU A 24 38.36 -0.38 22.11
CA LEU A 24 38.80 0.50 21.00
C LEU A 24 38.76 0.05 19.52
N ALA A 25 37.77 0.58 18.79
CA ALA A 25 38.01 1.43 17.60
C ALA A 25 36.73 2.21 17.21
N PRO A 26 36.55 3.49 17.63
CA PRO A 26 35.39 4.29 17.26
C PRO A 26 35.63 5.04 15.93
N SER A 27 35.77 4.31 14.82
CA SER A 27 36.00 4.95 13.51
C SER A 27 35.60 4.06 12.33
N LEU A 28 34.66 4.60 11.52
CA LEU A 28 34.27 4.17 10.18
C LEU A 28 33.39 2.90 10.10
N LEU A 29 32.37 2.96 9.23
CA LEU A 29 31.40 1.89 8.95
C LEU A 29 30.35 1.59 10.03
N HIS A 30 29.75 2.62 10.62
CA HIS A 30 28.29 2.61 10.74
C HIS A 30 27.74 3.36 9.53
N GLY A 31 26.94 2.67 8.71
CA GLY A 31 26.23 3.32 7.62
C GLY A 31 25.37 4.46 8.18
N SER A 32 25.32 5.58 7.48
CA SER A 32 24.43 6.68 7.84
C SER A 32 23.00 6.12 7.93
N LEU A 33 22.40 6.16 9.13
CA LEU A 33 20.97 6.00 9.31
C LEU A 33 20.27 6.88 8.27
N ALA A 34 19.38 6.29 7.47
CA ALA A 34 18.71 6.99 6.38
C ALA A 34 18.05 8.26 6.91
N ARG A 35 18.63 9.40 6.55
CA ARG A 35 18.12 10.72 6.88
C ARG A 35 17.27 11.15 5.70
N ALA A 36 15.97 11.30 5.97
CA ALA A 36 14.99 12.13 5.28
C ALA A 36 15.46 12.71 3.94
N GLY A 37 14.79 12.34 2.85
CA GLY A 37 15.00 12.97 1.56
C GLY A 37 14.90 14.49 1.66
N ASP A 38 15.88 15.19 1.08
CA ASP A 38 15.95 16.65 1.05
C ASP A 38 15.27 17.19 -0.22
N PRO A 39 14.19 17.99 -0.10
CA PRO A 39 13.56 18.67 -1.24
C PRO A 39 14.53 19.55 -2.04
N ALA A 40 15.50 20.20 -1.39
CA ALA A 40 16.47 21.05 -2.08
C ALA A 40 17.41 20.22 -2.97
N ARG A 41 17.89 19.07 -2.46
CA ARG A 41 18.62 18.09 -3.27
C ARG A 41 17.79 17.55 -4.44
N PHE A 42 16.50 17.26 -4.24
CA PHE A 42 15.63 16.84 -5.34
C PHE A 42 15.46 17.95 -6.40
N ALA A 43 15.28 19.21 -5.97
CA ALA A 43 15.18 20.36 -6.87
C ALA A 43 16.48 20.59 -7.68
N GLN A 44 17.65 20.38 -7.07
CA GLN A 44 18.93 20.39 -7.78
C GLN A 44 19.00 19.25 -8.81
N SER A 45 18.75 18.01 -8.38
CA SER A 45 18.77 16.85 -9.29
C SER A 45 17.80 16.99 -10.45
N LEU A 46 16.63 17.61 -10.24
CA LEU A 46 15.67 17.91 -11.31
C LEU A 46 16.23 18.85 -12.38
N HIS A 47 17.06 19.83 -12.01
CA HIS A 47 17.71 20.71 -12.97
C HIS A 47 18.72 19.95 -13.85
N GLU A 48 19.48 19.04 -13.24
CA GLU A 48 20.46 18.19 -13.91
C GLU A 48 19.79 17.04 -14.70
N HIS A 49 18.60 16.61 -14.29
CA HIS A 49 17.86 15.45 -14.81
C HIS A 49 16.37 15.78 -15.02
N PRO A 50 16.00 16.45 -16.13
CA PRO A 50 14.63 16.91 -16.38
C PRO A 50 13.54 15.82 -16.37
N TRP A 51 13.91 14.57 -16.62
CA TRP A 51 12.99 13.42 -16.53
C TRP A 51 12.41 13.25 -15.11
N LEU A 52 13.10 13.70 -14.05
CA LEU A 52 12.59 13.73 -12.68
C LEU A 52 11.34 14.61 -12.50
N ALA A 53 10.92 15.39 -13.51
CA ALA A 53 9.68 16.16 -13.46
C ALA A 53 8.45 15.30 -13.14
N GLY A 54 8.44 14.03 -13.57
CA GLY A 54 7.37 13.06 -13.25
C GLY A 54 7.34 12.57 -11.79
N TRP A 55 8.34 12.95 -10.98
CA TRP A 55 8.48 12.57 -9.56
C TRP A 55 8.33 13.77 -8.60
N LYS A 56 7.94 14.94 -9.10
CA LYS A 56 7.57 16.09 -8.25
C LYS A 56 6.42 15.71 -7.32
N SER A 57 6.48 16.16 -6.06
CA SER A 57 5.27 16.14 -5.23
C SER A 57 4.23 17.08 -5.82
N LEU A 58 2.95 16.70 -5.71
CA LEU A 58 1.87 17.67 -5.84
C LEU A 58 1.76 18.53 -4.57
N ASP A 59 1.17 19.70 -4.73
CA ASP A 59 0.92 20.73 -3.71
C ASP A 59 -0.58 21.06 -3.54
N ALA A 60 -1.45 20.46 -4.36
CA ALA A 60 -2.90 20.64 -4.35
C ALA A 60 -3.64 19.30 -4.16
N GLU A 61 -4.68 19.28 -3.32
CA GLU A 61 -5.45 18.06 -3.02
C GLU A 61 -6.34 17.59 -4.18
N SER A 62 -6.52 18.43 -5.20
CA SER A 62 -7.36 18.16 -6.36
C SER A 62 -6.85 18.89 -7.60
N MET A 63 -7.06 18.30 -8.78
CA MET A 63 -6.78 18.90 -10.08
C MET A 63 -8.04 18.90 -10.95
N GLY A 64 -8.21 19.95 -11.77
CA GLY A 64 -9.39 20.11 -12.62
C GLY A 64 -10.67 20.50 -11.85
N PRO A 65 -11.86 20.28 -12.43
CA PRO A 65 -12.10 19.64 -13.73
C PRO A 65 -11.58 20.49 -14.91
N SER A 66 -10.84 19.86 -15.81
CA SER A 66 -10.28 20.47 -17.02
C SER A 66 -10.82 19.78 -18.26
N VAL A 67 -11.10 20.53 -19.32
CA VAL A 67 -11.32 19.97 -20.66
C VAL A 67 -9.96 19.86 -21.33
N LEU A 68 -9.65 18.69 -21.90
CA LEU A 68 -8.39 18.47 -22.60
C LEU A 68 -8.55 18.73 -24.10
N GLU A 69 -7.49 19.27 -24.71
CA GLU A 69 -7.34 19.30 -26.16
C GLU A 69 -7.05 17.89 -26.69
N ILE A 70 -7.53 17.60 -27.90
CA ILE A 70 -7.36 16.29 -28.54
C ILE A 70 -6.68 16.50 -29.88
N GLU A 71 -5.47 15.98 -30.02
CA GLU A 71 -4.81 15.84 -31.31
C GLU A 71 -5.37 14.60 -32.04
N GLY A 72 -5.83 14.78 -33.29
CA GLY A 72 -6.47 13.71 -34.06
C GLY A 72 -7.97 13.58 -33.77
N ARG A 73 -8.45 12.36 -33.55
CA ARG A 73 -9.89 12.07 -33.29
C ARG A 73 -10.06 10.83 -32.44
N LEU A 74 -11.06 10.83 -31.54
CA LEU A 74 -11.46 9.64 -30.81
C LEU A 74 -12.22 8.65 -31.73
N PRO A 75 -12.17 7.33 -31.46
CA PRO A 75 -13.01 6.37 -32.17
C PRO A 75 -14.50 6.64 -31.92
N LYS A 76 -15.34 6.50 -32.95
CA LYS A 76 -16.79 6.70 -32.81
C LYS A 76 -17.36 5.70 -31.79
N GLY A 77 -18.06 6.22 -30.78
CA GLY A 77 -18.63 5.42 -29.69
C GLY A 77 -17.66 5.15 -28.53
N PHE A 78 -16.42 5.67 -28.58
CA PHE A 78 -15.50 5.60 -27.43
C PHE A 78 -15.99 6.53 -26.31
N ALA A 79 -16.48 5.93 -25.22
CA ALA A 79 -17.02 6.63 -24.07
C ALA A 79 -16.79 5.80 -22.80
N GLY A 80 -16.77 6.49 -21.64
CA GLY A 80 -16.50 5.89 -20.33
C GLY A 80 -15.45 6.71 -19.58
N THR A 81 -14.94 6.16 -18.47
CA THR A 81 -13.91 6.82 -17.66
C THR A 81 -12.71 5.89 -17.49
N LEU A 82 -11.51 6.38 -17.82
CA LEU A 82 -10.26 5.77 -17.38
C LEU A 82 -9.94 6.32 -16.00
N TYR A 83 -9.86 5.43 -15.01
CA TYR A 83 -9.31 5.78 -13.69
C TYR A 83 -7.86 5.29 -13.58
N ARG A 84 -7.00 6.07 -12.94
CA ARG A 84 -5.63 5.65 -12.57
C ARG A 84 -5.28 6.20 -11.20
N ASN A 85 -4.65 5.37 -10.38
CA ASN A 85 -4.06 5.77 -9.11
C ASN A 85 -2.55 5.97 -9.25
N GLY A 86 -1.95 6.68 -8.31
CA GLY A 86 -0.51 6.73 -8.13
C GLY A 86 -0.11 7.47 -6.85
N PRO A 87 1.09 7.23 -6.31
CA PRO A 87 1.68 8.09 -5.28
C PRO A 87 1.89 9.50 -5.82
N ALA A 88 1.35 10.51 -5.14
CA ALA A 88 1.32 11.90 -5.63
C ALA A 88 1.84 12.91 -4.60
N TRP A 89 1.53 12.72 -3.31
CA TRP A 89 2.03 13.60 -2.25
C TRP A 89 3.27 13.00 -1.60
N THR A 90 4.45 13.52 -1.95
CA THR A 90 5.75 12.97 -1.53
C THR A 90 6.59 13.91 -0.66
N GLU A 91 6.14 15.15 -0.46
CA GLU A 91 6.81 16.17 0.36
C GLU A 91 5.89 16.83 1.39
N ARG A 92 6.39 17.05 2.61
CA ARG A 92 5.71 17.81 3.68
C ARG A 92 6.75 18.57 4.52
N ALA A 93 6.58 19.88 4.65
CA ALA A 93 7.36 20.74 5.56
C ALA A 93 8.89 20.50 5.56
N GLY A 94 9.51 20.46 4.37
CA GLY A 94 10.96 20.27 4.23
C GLY A 94 11.44 18.81 4.30
N PHE A 95 10.54 17.84 4.45
CA PHE A 95 10.83 16.41 4.36
C PHE A 95 10.31 15.86 3.03
N ARG A 96 11.14 15.07 2.32
CA ARG A 96 10.74 14.28 1.14
C ARG A 96 10.88 12.78 1.43
N TYR A 97 9.92 11.98 0.97
CA TYR A 97 10.08 10.52 0.98
C TYR A 97 11.24 10.08 0.08
N GLU A 98 12.03 9.10 0.55
CA GLU A 98 13.14 8.51 -0.21
C GLU A 98 12.65 7.50 -1.26
N HIS A 99 11.47 6.90 -1.05
CA HIS A 99 10.88 5.91 -1.95
C HIS A 99 9.52 6.35 -2.49
N TRP A 100 9.30 6.22 -3.81
CA TRP A 100 8.11 6.75 -4.47
C TRP A 100 6.80 6.08 -3.99
N PHE A 101 6.80 4.80 -3.59
CA PHE A 101 5.60 4.12 -3.07
C PHE A 101 5.10 4.66 -1.72
N ASP A 102 5.88 5.50 -1.02
CA ASP A 102 5.44 6.07 0.26
C ASP A 102 4.43 7.21 0.10
N GLY A 103 4.37 7.83 -1.08
CA GLY A 103 3.51 8.98 -1.35
C GLY A 103 2.02 8.66 -1.25
N ASP A 104 1.24 9.61 -0.72
CA ASP A 104 -0.21 9.44 -0.60
C ASP A 104 -0.87 9.38 -1.99
N GLY A 105 -1.95 8.60 -2.12
CA GLY A 105 -2.58 8.29 -3.40
C GLY A 105 -3.40 9.44 -3.98
N MET A 106 -3.19 9.77 -5.26
CA MET A 106 -4.14 10.55 -6.06
C MET A 106 -4.78 9.66 -7.12
N VAL A 107 -6.12 9.63 -7.13
CA VAL A 107 -6.86 9.05 -8.26
C VAL A 107 -7.14 10.14 -9.28
N HIS A 108 -6.85 9.84 -10.53
CA HIS A 108 -7.17 10.64 -11.70
C HIS A 108 -8.28 9.96 -12.51
N GLY A 109 -9.24 10.74 -13.00
CA GLY A 109 -10.32 10.28 -13.88
C GLY A 109 -10.31 11.06 -15.21
N TRP A 110 -10.13 10.33 -16.32
CA TRP A 110 -10.32 10.85 -17.69
C TRP A 110 -11.65 10.35 -18.24
N GLN A 111 -12.63 11.22 -18.32
CA GLN A 111 -13.97 10.92 -18.80
C GLN A 111 -14.09 11.28 -20.29
N PHE A 112 -14.35 10.27 -21.11
CA PHE A 112 -14.46 10.37 -22.57
C PHE A 112 -15.93 10.42 -22.99
N GLY A 113 -16.28 11.35 -23.90
CA GLY A 113 -17.59 11.34 -24.55
C GLY A 113 -17.77 12.48 -25.56
N GLN A 114 -18.42 12.17 -26.69
CA GLN A 114 -18.74 13.10 -27.77
C GLN A 114 -17.60 14.07 -28.11
N ASP A 115 -16.48 13.50 -28.57
CA ASP A 115 -15.28 14.21 -29.03
C ASP A 115 -14.64 15.16 -28.00
N ARG A 116 -14.86 14.89 -26.70
CA ARG A 116 -14.26 15.61 -25.59
C ARG A 116 -13.72 14.65 -24.53
N VAL A 117 -12.59 15.02 -23.93
CA VAL A 117 -12.08 14.41 -22.69
C VAL A 117 -12.13 15.44 -21.57
N ARG A 118 -12.68 15.04 -20.42
CA ARG A 118 -12.54 15.79 -19.16
C ARG A 118 -11.56 15.07 -18.26
N HIS A 119 -10.63 15.81 -17.68
CA HIS A 119 -9.74 15.34 -16.62
C HIS A 119 -10.14 15.95 -15.28
N HIS A 120 -10.09 15.15 -14.24
CA HIS A 120 -10.08 15.60 -12.85
C HIS A 120 -9.24 14.62 -12.02
N ALA A 121 -8.76 15.05 -10.87
CA ALA A 121 -8.04 14.19 -9.95
C ALA A 121 -8.21 14.64 -8.50
N ARG A 122 -8.10 13.70 -7.55
CA ARG A 122 -8.23 13.99 -6.12
C ARG A 122 -7.37 13.05 -5.28
N MET A 123 -6.75 13.62 -4.25
CA MET A 123 -6.11 12.84 -3.18
C MET A 123 -7.15 11.96 -2.48
N VAL A 124 -6.81 10.70 -2.23
CA VAL A 124 -7.61 9.83 -1.39
C VAL A 124 -7.47 10.30 0.06
N ALA A 125 -8.58 10.71 0.68
CA ALA A 125 -8.59 11.25 2.03
C ALA A 125 -8.49 10.13 3.09
N THR A 126 -7.39 9.37 3.06
CA THR A 126 -7.14 8.29 4.03
C THR A 126 -6.91 8.85 5.44
N PRO A 127 -7.06 8.04 6.49
CA PRO A 127 -6.74 8.45 7.86
C PRO A 127 -5.27 8.85 8.04
N LYS A 128 -4.36 8.31 7.22
CA LYS A 128 -2.97 8.76 7.11
C LYS A 128 -2.91 10.19 6.54
N PHE A 129 -3.34 10.38 5.29
CA PHE A 129 -3.23 11.65 4.56
C PHE A 129 -3.86 12.82 5.35
N THR A 130 -5.08 12.64 5.85
CA THR A 130 -5.83 13.69 6.56
C THR A 130 -5.18 14.12 7.88
N ARG A 131 -4.55 13.18 8.61
CA ARG A 131 -3.82 13.51 9.86
C ARG A 131 -2.48 14.16 9.58
N GLU A 132 -1.78 13.72 8.54
CA GLU A 132 -0.48 14.29 8.14
C GLU A 132 -0.62 15.70 7.55
N GLN A 133 -1.69 15.97 6.78
CA GLN A 133 -2.11 17.32 6.40
C GLN A 133 -2.35 18.18 7.66
N LYS A 134 -3.18 17.71 8.60
CA LYS A 134 -3.48 18.45 9.83
C LYS A 134 -2.26 18.69 10.73
N ALA A 135 -1.31 17.76 10.76
CA ALA A 135 -0.09 17.87 11.56
C ALA A 135 1.04 18.65 10.87
N GLY A 136 0.92 18.94 9.58
CA GLY A 136 1.97 19.59 8.78
C GLY A 136 3.23 18.73 8.60
N ARG A 137 3.20 17.43 8.92
CA ARG A 137 4.35 16.52 8.83
C ARG A 137 3.91 15.09 8.56
N PHE A 138 4.83 14.25 8.07
CA PHE A 138 4.63 12.81 8.06
C PHE A 138 4.60 12.25 9.48
N LEU A 139 3.72 11.26 9.69
CA LEU A 139 3.40 10.64 10.97
C LEU A 139 3.56 9.11 10.91
N TYR A 140 3.34 8.49 9.75
CA TYR A 140 3.27 7.03 9.62
C TYR A 140 4.26 6.49 8.57
N PRO A 141 4.98 5.39 8.87
CA PRO A 141 5.84 4.73 7.89
C PRO A 141 4.99 3.97 6.87
N VAL A 142 5.52 3.80 5.65
CA VAL A 142 4.87 3.05 4.57
C VAL A 142 5.79 1.91 4.12
N ALA A 143 6.59 2.10 3.06
CA ALA A 143 7.38 1.06 2.43
C ALA A 143 8.89 1.31 2.55
N GLY A 144 9.40 2.45 2.07
CA GLY A 144 10.84 2.67 1.88
C GLY A 144 11.50 3.74 2.75
N THR A 145 10.75 4.69 3.30
CA THR A 145 11.31 5.79 4.11
C THR A 145 11.13 5.57 5.61
N THR A 146 12.19 5.82 6.39
CA THR A 146 12.11 5.88 7.86
C THR A 146 11.55 7.23 8.32
N ILE A 147 10.52 7.22 9.16
CA ILE A 147 9.82 8.44 9.61
C ILE A 147 10.21 8.81 11.04
N PRO A 148 10.81 9.99 11.27
CA PRO A 148 11.18 10.46 12.60
C PRO A 148 9.91 10.79 13.40
N ASP A 149 9.98 10.54 14.71
CA ASP A 149 8.87 10.78 15.66
C ASP A 149 7.52 10.26 15.15
N ARG A 150 7.54 9.06 14.58
CA ARG A 150 6.36 8.38 14.03
C ARG A 150 5.32 8.08 15.10
N GLN A 151 4.06 8.13 14.72
CA GLN A 151 2.93 7.78 15.57
C GLN A 151 2.74 6.25 15.63
N PRO A 152 2.13 5.73 16.71
CA PRO A 152 1.77 4.31 16.77
C PRO A 152 0.69 3.98 15.73
N ILE A 153 0.88 2.86 15.05
CA ILE A 153 -0.10 2.26 14.13
C ILE A 153 -1.06 1.42 14.98
N ARG A 154 -2.36 1.74 14.96
CA ARG A 154 -3.38 1.01 15.74
C ARG A 154 -4.12 -0.04 14.91
N ASN A 155 -4.20 0.20 13.60
CA ASN A 155 -4.65 -0.72 12.59
C ASN A 155 -3.96 -0.38 11.25
N ASN A 156 -4.12 -1.23 10.24
CA ASN A 156 -3.52 -1.07 8.93
C ASN A 156 -3.87 0.26 8.23
N ASP A 157 -5.06 0.80 8.44
CA ASP A 157 -5.49 2.05 7.79
C ASP A 157 -4.86 3.32 8.37
N ASP A 158 -4.17 3.22 9.51
CA ASP A 158 -3.31 4.31 9.98
C ASP A 158 -2.07 4.51 9.08
N ALA A 159 -1.63 3.49 8.33
CA ALA A 159 -0.48 3.55 7.40
C ALA A 159 -0.89 3.44 5.91
N ASN A 160 -2.17 3.31 5.61
CA ASN A 160 -2.69 3.07 4.26
C ASN A 160 -2.67 4.36 3.42
N THR A 161 -1.91 4.33 2.32
CA THR A 161 -1.77 5.42 1.35
C THR A 161 -2.82 5.38 0.23
N ALA A 162 -3.52 4.24 0.05
CA ALA A 162 -4.47 3.99 -1.02
C ALA A 162 -3.98 4.45 -2.41
N ASN A 163 -2.72 4.15 -2.76
CA ASN A 163 -1.98 4.78 -3.87
C ASN A 163 -1.62 3.86 -5.05
N THR A 164 -1.92 2.57 -4.99
CA THR A 164 -1.30 1.57 -5.86
C THR A 164 -2.12 1.31 -7.13
N SER A 165 -3.45 1.18 -6.99
CA SER A 165 -4.34 0.92 -8.11
C SER A 165 -5.78 1.38 -7.86
N VAL A 166 -6.66 1.13 -8.82
CA VAL A 166 -8.11 1.33 -8.72
C VAL A 166 -8.86 0.09 -9.19
N MET A 167 -10.08 -0.12 -8.68
CA MET A 167 -11.03 -1.13 -9.14
C MET A 167 -12.43 -0.51 -9.23
N THR A 168 -13.21 -0.95 -10.22
CA THR A 168 -14.66 -0.69 -10.28
C THR A 168 -15.43 -1.99 -10.07
N LEU A 169 -16.40 -2.01 -9.13
CA LEU A 169 -17.23 -3.18 -8.85
C LEU A 169 -18.63 -2.74 -8.40
N GLY A 170 -19.69 -3.32 -8.96
CA GLY A 170 -21.08 -2.95 -8.61
C GLY A 170 -21.43 -1.48 -8.84
N GLY A 171 -20.78 -0.81 -9.81
CA GLY A 171 -20.94 0.64 -10.07
C GLY A 171 -20.17 1.56 -9.11
N ARG A 172 -19.46 1.01 -8.13
CA ARG A 172 -18.64 1.73 -7.15
C ARG A 172 -17.19 1.79 -7.60
N LEU A 173 -16.45 2.81 -7.17
CA LEU A 173 -15.02 2.98 -7.44
C LEU A 173 -14.21 2.81 -6.15
N PHE A 174 -13.09 2.09 -6.22
CA PHE A 174 -12.20 1.83 -5.09
C PHE A 174 -10.76 2.21 -5.42
N ALA A 175 -10.10 2.94 -4.53
CA ALA A 175 -8.67 3.14 -4.50
C ALA A 175 -8.02 2.09 -3.58
N LEU A 176 -6.96 1.43 -4.06
CA LEU A 176 -6.39 0.27 -3.40
C LEU A 176 -4.91 0.47 -3.05
N SER A 177 -4.52 -0.07 -1.90
CA SER A 177 -3.14 -0.32 -1.49
C SER A 177 -3.12 -1.58 -0.64
N GLU A 178 -2.12 -2.44 -0.87
CA GLU A 178 -1.96 -3.72 -0.18
C GLU A 178 -1.76 -3.63 1.34
N ALA A 179 -1.54 -2.44 1.88
CA ALA A 179 -1.32 -2.20 3.29
C ALA A 179 -2.57 -2.45 4.17
N GLY A 180 -3.79 -2.17 3.66
CA GLY A 180 -5.02 -2.14 4.48
C GLY A 180 -6.31 -2.26 3.66
N SER A 181 -7.39 -1.63 4.12
CA SER A 181 -8.69 -1.68 3.42
C SER A 181 -8.66 -0.99 2.06
N ALA A 182 -9.54 -1.45 1.15
CA ALA A 182 -9.93 -0.67 -0.02
C ALA A 182 -10.62 0.64 0.42
N PHE A 183 -10.40 1.75 -0.28
CA PHE A 183 -11.07 3.04 -0.04
C PHE A 183 -12.08 3.34 -1.14
N GLU A 184 -13.35 3.45 -0.79
CA GLU A 184 -14.41 3.80 -1.73
C GLU A 184 -14.36 5.30 -2.08
N LEU A 185 -14.53 5.60 -3.36
CA LEU A 185 -14.62 6.95 -3.92
C LEU A 185 -15.94 7.11 -4.66
N ASP A 186 -16.47 8.33 -4.66
CA ASP A 186 -17.47 8.75 -5.64
C ASP A 186 -16.86 8.67 -7.06
N PRO A 187 -17.49 7.99 -8.03
CA PRO A 187 -16.91 7.80 -9.37
C PRO A 187 -16.86 9.07 -10.22
N ASP A 188 -17.74 10.05 -9.98
CA ASP A 188 -17.83 11.30 -10.77
C ASP A 188 -17.07 12.47 -10.14
N GLN A 189 -16.88 12.47 -8.81
CA GLN A 189 -16.25 13.55 -8.04
C GLN A 189 -14.90 13.17 -7.42
N LEU A 190 -14.57 11.86 -7.37
CA LEU A 190 -13.42 11.27 -6.68
C LEU A 190 -13.32 11.65 -5.19
N THR A 191 -14.41 12.15 -4.59
CA THR A 191 -14.51 12.35 -3.14
C THR A 191 -14.43 11.00 -2.44
N THR A 192 -13.55 10.89 -1.45
CA THR A 192 -13.45 9.70 -0.62
C THR A 192 -14.68 9.52 0.26
N ILE A 193 -15.35 8.38 0.10
CA ILE A 193 -16.50 7.96 0.92
C ILE A 193 -15.99 7.31 2.21
N GLY A 194 -14.94 6.47 2.13
CA GLY A 194 -14.26 5.91 3.30
C GLY A 194 -13.66 4.52 3.07
N PRO A 195 -13.06 3.90 4.10
CA PRO A 195 -12.58 2.52 4.04
C PRO A 195 -13.76 1.55 3.94
N VAL A 196 -13.64 0.56 3.04
CA VAL A 196 -14.65 -0.49 2.86
C VAL A 196 -14.50 -1.55 3.95
N THR A 197 -15.58 -1.83 4.65
CA THR A 197 -15.69 -2.93 5.61
C THR A 197 -16.82 -3.86 5.18
N TRP A 198 -16.46 -4.97 4.53
CA TRP A 198 -17.43 -5.97 4.04
C TRP A 198 -18.14 -6.73 5.17
N ARG A 199 -17.47 -6.90 6.32
CA ARG A 199 -18.02 -7.51 7.54
C ARG A 199 -17.29 -6.90 8.74
N PRO A 200 -17.95 -6.59 9.88
CA PRO A 200 -17.32 -5.83 10.96
C PRO A 200 -16.06 -6.45 11.57
N ASP A 201 -15.96 -7.78 11.61
CA ASP A 201 -14.79 -8.55 12.05
C ASP A 201 -13.63 -8.55 11.05
N LEU A 202 -13.85 -8.06 9.83
CA LEU A 202 -12.86 -7.94 8.75
C LEU A 202 -12.43 -6.48 8.51
N ALA A 203 -12.78 -5.55 9.42
CA ALA A 203 -12.41 -4.14 9.31
C ALA A 203 -10.87 -3.96 9.32
N SER A 204 -10.37 -3.07 8.46
CA SER A 204 -8.94 -2.81 8.27
C SER A 204 -8.08 -4.02 7.87
N LEU A 205 -8.65 -5.16 7.46
CA LEU A 205 -7.86 -6.23 6.89
C LEU A 205 -7.29 -5.83 5.52
N PRO A 206 -6.04 -6.21 5.19
CA PRO A 206 -5.45 -5.99 3.88
C PRO A 206 -6.33 -6.47 2.72
N PHE A 207 -6.47 -5.65 1.69
CA PHE A 207 -7.12 -5.97 0.42
C PHE A 207 -6.17 -5.54 -0.71
N SER A 208 -5.57 -6.51 -1.40
CA SER A 208 -4.48 -6.24 -2.35
C SER A 208 -4.91 -5.31 -3.49
N ALA A 209 -3.94 -4.57 -4.02
CA ALA A 209 -4.09 -3.69 -5.16
C ALA A 209 -4.26 -4.44 -6.50
N HIS A 210 -4.23 -5.77 -6.52
CA HIS A 210 -4.35 -6.56 -7.76
C HIS A 210 -5.55 -7.53 -7.75
N PRO A 211 -6.79 -7.04 -7.53
CA PRO A 211 -7.98 -7.87 -7.64
C PRO A 211 -8.15 -8.41 -9.06
N LEU A 212 -8.67 -9.62 -9.18
CA LEU A 212 -8.94 -10.28 -10.46
C LEU A 212 -10.44 -10.52 -10.63
N VAL A 213 -11.00 -10.05 -11.75
CA VAL A 213 -12.42 -10.17 -12.07
C VAL A 213 -12.67 -11.53 -12.74
N ASP A 214 -13.62 -12.30 -12.20
CA ASP A 214 -14.06 -13.58 -12.75
C ASP A 214 -15.19 -13.39 -13.80
N ARG A 215 -15.56 -14.44 -14.54
CA ARG A 215 -16.50 -14.37 -15.68
C ARG A 215 -17.91 -13.95 -15.30
N ASP A 216 -18.33 -14.19 -14.06
CA ASP A 216 -19.62 -13.76 -13.53
C ASP A 216 -19.61 -12.31 -13.03
N GLY A 217 -18.47 -11.61 -13.14
CA GLY A 217 -18.26 -10.26 -12.64
C GLY A 217 -17.92 -10.20 -11.15
N SER A 218 -17.84 -11.34 -10.45
CA SER A 218 -17.26 -11.39 -9.11
C SER A 218 -15.75 -11.09 -9.15
N VAL A 219 -15.17 -10.85 -7.99
CA VAL A 219 -13.78 -10.48 -7.80
C VAL A 219 -13.15 -11.40 -6.78
N TRP A 220 -12.07 -12.05 -7.19
CA TRP A 220 -11.11 -12.66 -6.29
C TRP A 220 -10.07 -11.63 -5.87
N ASN A 221 -9.68 -11.67 -4.60
CA ASN A 221 -8.53 -10.92 -4.11
C ASN A 221 -7.89 -11.62 -2.91
N PHE A 222 -6.80 -11.05 -2.36
CA PHE A 222 -6.20 -11.52 -1.12
C PHE A 222 -5.73 -10.35 -0.23
N GLY A 223 -5.49 -10.65 1.04
CA GLY A 223 -4.81 -9.79 2.00
C GLY A 223 -3.64 -10.52 2.64
N ALA A 224 -2.46 -9.89 2.69
CA ALA A 224 -1.27 -10.52 3.27
C ALA A 224 -1.30 -10.43 4.82
N ILE A 225 -1.48 -11.58 5.51
CA ILE A 225 -1.50 -11.63 6.99
C ILE A 225 -0.12 -11.29 7.58
N SER A 226 0.94 -11.38 6.77
CA SER A 226 2.28 -10.88 7.11
C SER A 226 2.33 -9.39 7.43
N MET A 227 1.41 -8.57 6.92
CA MET A 227 1.27 -7.15 7.28
C MET A 227 0.77 -6.96 8.73
N MET A 228 0.19 -8.00 9.32
CA MET A 228 -0.31 -8.04 10.70
C MET A 228 0.64 -8.83 11.63
N GLY A 229 1.83 -9.22 11.14
CA GLY A 229 2.82 -9.99 11.90
C GLY A 229 2.61 -11.51 11.91
N GLY A 230 1.67 -12.04 11.12
CA GLY A 230 1.45 -13.49 10.98
C GLY A 230 2.06 -14.10 9.73
N ALA A 231 1.64 -15.33 9.41
CA ALA A 231 1.84 -15.96 8.11
C ALA A 231 0.47 -16.33 7.52
N GLY A 232 0.39 -16.45 6.20
CA GLY A 232 -0.85 -16.71 5.46
C GLY A 232 -1.39 -15.53 4.68
N LEU A 233 -2.46 -15.81 3.94
CA LEU A 233 -3.26 -14.88 3.16
C LEU A 233 -4.72 -15.00 3.61
N PHE A 234 -5.43 -13.88 3.68
CA PHE A 234 -6.90 -13.89 3.72
C PHE A 234 -7.40 -13.76 2.29
N VAL A 235 -8.02 -14.79 1.73
CA VAL A 235 -8.57 -14.80 0.36
C VAL A 235 -9.98 -14.23 0.41
N TRP A 236 -10.25 -13.22 -0.42
CA TRP A 236 -11.54 -12.55 -0.55
C TRP A 236 -12.26 -13.04 -1.81
N HIS A 237 -13.55 -13.35 -1.70
CA HIS A 237 -14.46 -13.47 -2.84
C HIS A 237 -15.60 -12.46 -2.70
N VAL A 238 -15.69 -11.50 -3.62
CA VAL A 238 -16.68 -10.42 -3.60
C VAL A 238 -17.53 -10.52 -4.86
N GLY A 239 -18.85 -10.57 -4.74
CA GLY A 239 -19.77 -10.68 -5.88
C GLY A 239 -19.78 -9.44 -6.78
N ALA A 240 -20.33 -9.60 -7.98
CA ALA A 240 -20.50 -8.51 -8.95
C ALA A 240 -21.31 -7.31 -8.41
N ASP A 241 -22.16 -7.55 -7.39
CA ASP A 241 -22.94 -6.55 -6.66
C ASP A 241 -22.15 -5.85 -5.53
N GLY A 242 -20.87 -6.18 -5.35
CA GLY A 242 -19.97 -5.64 -4.34
C GLY A 242 -20.12 -6.23 -2.94
N LYS A 243 -20.94 -7.27 -2.74
CA LYS A 243 -21.10 -7.96 -1.44
C LYS A 243 -20.10 -9.10 -1.27
N LEU A 244 -19.73 -9.42 -0.04
CA LEU A 244 -18.86 -10.55 0.27
C LEU A 244 -19.60 -11.88 0.02
N ILE A 245 -18.99 -12.78 -0.76
CA ILE A 245 -19.44 -14.16 -0.96
C ILE A 245 -18.74 -15.07 0.05
N SER A 246 -17.41 -15.05 0.08
CA SER A 246 -16.59 -15.81 1.04
C SER A 246 -15.34 -15.05 1.47
N GLY A 247 -14.70 -15.54 2.52
CA GLY A 247 -13.49 -14.96 3.09
C GLY A 247 -12.74 -16.02 3.89
N ASP A 248 -11.63 -16.51 3.35
CA ASP A 248 -11.01 -17.77 3.77
C ASP A 248 -9.50 -17.58 4.08
N VAL A 249 -9.00 -18.21 5.14
CA VAL A 249 -7.58 -18.09 5.51
C VAL A 249 -6.76 -19.22 4.89
N LEU A 250 -5.88 -18.86 3.94
CA LEU A 250 -4.87 -19.75 3.39
C LEU A 250 -3.56 -19.60 4.17
N GLN A 251 -3.17 -20.63 4.93
CA GLN A 251 -1.90 -20.63 5.66
C GLN A 251 -0.72 -20.76 4.69
N THR A 252 0.34 -19.98 4.90
CA THR A 252 1.63 -20.10 4.17
C THR A 252 2.70 -20.66 5.10
N PRO A 253 3.68 -21.44 4.59
CA PRO A 253 4.72 -22.05 5.43
C PRO A 253 5.68 -21.02 6.06
N VAL A 254 5.70 -19.81 5.53
CA VAL A 254 6.59 -18.71 5.94
C VAL A 254 5.85 -17.37 5.95
N GLN A 255 6.35 -16.43 6.76
CA GLN A 255 6.02 -15.01 6.61
C GLN A 255 6.76 -14.47 5.38
N GLY A 256 6.01 -14.02 4.38
CA GLY A 256 6.56 -13.53 3.12
C GLY A 256 5.84 -12.28 2.61
N TYR A 257 6.37 -11.72 1.53
CA TYR A 257 5.75 -10.64 0.77
C TYR A 257 5.19 -11.19 -0.54
N LEU A 258 3.93 -10.88 -0.83
CA LEU A 258 3.24 -11.29 -2.05
C LEU A 258 2.44 -10.09 -2.55
N HIS A 259 2.82 -9.58 -3.72
CA HIS A 259 2.25 -8.35 -4.29
C HIS A 259 0.99 -8.65 -5.13
N SER A 260 1.06 -9.66 -6.01
CA SER A 260 -0.01 -10.07 -6.90
C SER A 260 -0.13 -11.59 -6.99
N PHE A 261 -1.21 -12.05 -7.59
CA PHE A 261 -1.55 -13.45 -7.81
C PHE A 261 -2.10 -13.62 -9.24
N ALA A 262 -2.33 -14.85 -9.67
CA ALA A 262 -2.98 -15.15 -10.94
C ALA A 262 -4.23 -16.02 -10.71
N GLN A 263 -5.16 -16.00 -11.67
CA GLN A 263 -6.33 -16.89 -11.66
C GLN A 263 -6.49 -17.65 -12.96
N THR A 264 -7.19 -18.77 -12.87
CA THR A 264 -7.74 -19.57 -13.97
C THR A 264 -9.19 -19.90 -13.63
N ASP A 265 -9.95 -20.42 -14.58
CA ASP A 265 -11.33 -20.94 -14.42
C ASP A 265 -11.57 -21.87 -13.21
N ARG A 266 -10.51 -22.39 -12.57
CA ARG A 266 -10.58 -23.40 -11.50
C ARG A 266 -9.60 -23.20 -10.35
N HIS A 267 -8.67 -22.25 -10.42
CA HIS A 267 -7.59 -22.09 -9.45
C HIS A 267 -7.16 -20.64 -9.29
N LEU A 268 -6.85 -20.27 -8.05
CA LEU A 268 -6.04 -19.10 -7.73
C LEU A 268 -4.59 -19.57 -7.50
N VAL A 269 -3.62 -18.83 -8.03
CA VAL A 269 -2.19 -19.17 -7.98
C VAL A 269 -1.44 -18.05 -7.27
N PHE A 270 -0.94 -18.37 -6.08
CA PHE A 270 -0.18 -17.45 -5.22
C PHE A 270 1.30 -17.81 -5.26
N THR A 271 2.15 -16.90 -5.76
CA THR A 271 3.60 -17.11 -5.83
C THR A 271 4.29 -16.40 -4.66
N LEU A 272 4.76 -17.18 -3.67
CA LEU A 272 5.55 -16.63 -2.57
C LEU A 272 6.93 -16.20 -3.10
N ILE A 273 7.13 -14.89 -3.21
CA ILE A 273 8.41 -14.31 -3.65
C ILE A 273 9.45 -14.58 -2.55
N PRO A 274 10.69 -15.01 -2.87
CA PRO A 274 11.68 -15.43 -1.86
C PRO A 274 12.32 -14.25 -1.10
N PHE A 275 11.49 -13.45 -0.44
CA PHE A 275 11.90 -12.45 0.55
C PHE A 275 11.80 -13.02 1.95
N ARG A 276 12.92 -13.06 2.67
CA ARG A 276 12.91 -13.24 4.13
C ARG A 276 12.73 -11.87 4.79
N TYR A 277 11.73 -11.75 5.64
CA TYR A 277 11.62 -10.62 6.57
C TYR A 277 12.70 -10.74 7.65
N ARG A 278 13.34 -9.62 8.02
CA ARG A 278 14.30 -9.53 9.11
C ARG A 278 13.81 -8.52 10.14
N GLU A 279 13.80 -8.93 11.41
CA GLU A 279 13.60 -7.99 12.52
C GLU A 279 14.79 -7.04 12.63
N GLY A 280 14.52 -5.81 13.07
CA GLY A 280 15.51 -4.75 13.17
C GLY A 280 14.92 -3.36 12.91
N GLU A 281 15.80 -2.36 12.90
CA GLU A 281 15.49 -0.99 12.52
C GLU A 281 15.45 -0.82 10.98
N GLY A 282 14.96 0.34 10.52
CA GLY A 282 14.80 0.68 9.10
C GLY A 282 13.37 0.55 8.58
N ALA A 283 13.18 0.92 7.31
CA ALA A 283 11.90 0.89 6.61
C ALA A 283 11.40 -0.55 6.34
N PHE A 284 10.20 -0.70 5.77
CA PHE A 284 9.62 -2.02 5.50
C PHE A 284 10.41 -2.80 4.43
N PHE A 285 10.72 -2.18 3.28
CA PHE A 285 11.54 -2.80 2.24
C PHE A 285 12.99 -3.04 2.68
N GLU A 286 13.54 -2.17 3.52
CA GLU A 286 14.85 -2.39 4.14
C GLU A 286 14.90 -3.61 5.07
N ARG A 287 13.74 -4.15 5.48
CA ARG A 287 13.62 -5.39 6.26
C ARG A 287 13.27 -6.62 5.42
N LEU A 288 12.98 -6.46 4.13
CA LEU A 288 12.88 -7.57 3.18
C LEU A 288 14.25 -7.88 2.56
N ARG A 289 14.67 -9.16 2.57
CA ARG A 289 15.91 -9.61 1.93
C ARG A 289 15.63 -10.73 0.95
N PHE A 290 15.80 -10.44 -0.33
CA PHE A 290 15.71 -11.42 -1.41
C PHE A 290 16.71 -12.56 -1.18
N GLN A 291 16.27 -13.80 -1.34
CA GLN A 291 17.05 -15.03 -1.23
C GLN A 291 17.06 -15.70 -2.61
N ALA A 292 18.01 -15.34 -3.47
CA ALA A 292 18.07 -15.86 -4.85
C ALA A 292 18.15 -17.40 -4.91
N ASP A 293 18.82 -18.01 -3.91
CA ASP A 293 19.17 -19.43 -3.90
C ASP A 293 18.20 -20.29 -3.06
N GLN A 294 17.03 -19.75 -2.67
CA GLN A 294 16.07 -20.46 -1.81
C GLN A 294 14.64 -20.39 -2.35
N SER A 295 14.06 -21.56 -2.65
CA SER A 295 12.61 -21.73 -2.67
C SER A 295 12.05 -21.62 -1.24
N LEU A 296 11.00 -20.85 -1.06
CA LEU A 296 10.20 -20.78 0.18
C LEU A 296 9.17 -21.92 0.26
#